data_AF-A0A292SEW2-F1
#
_entry.id   AF-A0A292SEW2-F1
#
_cell.length_a   1.000
_cell.length_b   1.000
_cell.length_c   1.000
_cell.angle_alpha   90.00
_cell.angle_beta   90.00
_cell.angle_gamma   90.00
#
_symmetry.space_group_name_H-M   'P 1'
#
loop_
_entity.id
_entity.type
_entity.pdbx_description
1 polymer ?
#
loop_
_entity_poly.entity_id
_entity_poly.type
_entity_poly.pdbx_seq_one_letter_code
_entity_poly.pdbx_strand_id
1 'polypeptide(L)'
;MQVNKISRDNSNFTGLLNNKILLKGLEKVSEHGTSFAAGTSLAMSLTVRPFAIHSTPDVEKENKQYAIANSIGSGIIKFGIVEAVALPIENAVKNIDKNPEKYLKPQTIKNLQETSKKLVESKSYKLSTQIMKLSTGFITAIPKSMLTIALIPVIMDKLFNIRKNDKKQKFETQNKDIHFTGSINENISKGIGKLIDNIKFQNFVKKHKQEDKNIAKHITAATDILLTSSFAYQTNKSDKIKDNRKKALIYNNVISTAITLIGGYGIDNIIKNKTGRFIEKFSKINKGDPKLHKYIEGINIVRPAIIFAGIYYGILPIFSTYMAEKIDKYIENKEKA
;
A
#
# COMPACT_ATOMS: atom_id res chain seq x y z
N MET A 1 9.43 56.08 2.75
CA MET A 1 8.74 54.88 3.26
C MET A 1 7.29 54.95 2.77
N GLN A 2 6.98 54.28 1.67
CA GLN A 2 5.61 54.18 1.15
C GLN A 2 5.26 52.70 1.12
N VAL A 3 4.32 52.33 1.99
CA VAL A 3 3.74 50.98 2.01
C VAL A 3 2.81 50.89 0.81
N ASN A 4 3.27 50.26 -0.26
CA ASN A 4 2.41 49.90 -1.39
C ASN A 4 1.34 48.92 -0.88
N LYS A 5 0.11 49.43 -0.76
CA LYS A 5 -1.10 48.64 -0.60
C LYS A 5 -1.18 47.64 -1.75
N ILE A 6 -1.00 46.37 -1.43
CA ILE A 6 -1.31 45.27 -2.34
C ILE A 6 -2.82 45.32 -2.61
N SER A 7 -3.16 45.70 -3.84
CA SER A 7 -4.52 45.66 -4.36
C SER A 7 -5.10 44.25 -4.18
N ARG A 8 -6.18 44.16 -3.40
CA ARG A 8 -7.01 42.96 -3.23
C ARG A 8 -7.98 42.87 -4.40
N ASP A 9 -7.45 42.72 -5.61
CA ASP A 9 -8.29 42.44 -6.78
C ASP A 9 -7.64 41.33 -7.60
N ASN A 10 -7.95 40.09 -7.21
CA ASN A 10 -7.63 38.90 -7.98
C ASN A 10 -8.64 37.81 -7.62
N SER A 11 -9.56 37.55 -8.53
CA SER A 11 -10.56 36.47 -8.50
C SER A 11 -9.96 35.06 -8.62
N ASN A 12 -8.68 34.88 -8.30
CA ASN A 12 -8.01 33.58 -8.24
C ASN A 12 -7.35 33.46 -6.87
N PHE A 13 -7.93 32.65 -6.00
CA PHE A 13 -7.37 32.29 -4.69
C PHE A 13 -6.09 31.44 -4.90
N THR A 14 -4.98 32.09 -5.23
CA THR A 14 -3.66 31.49 -5.50
C THR A 14 -2.86 31.18 -4.24
N GLY A 15 -3.32 31.66 -3.08
CA GLY A 15 -2.63 31.50 -1.79
C GLY A 15 -2.43 30.06 -1.33
N LEU A 16 -3.23 29.11 -1.83
CA LEU A 16 -3.02 27.69 -1.57
C LEU A 16 -1.90 27.11 -2.44
N LEU A 17 -1.74 27.59 -3.69
CA LEU A 17 -0.83 27.03 -4.70
C LEU A 17 0.63 27.47 -4.54
N ASN A 18 0.89 28.53 -3.77
CA ASN A 18 2.24 29.01 -3.44
C ASN A 18 2.52 28.95 -1.92
N ASN A 19 1.67 28.24 -1.17
CA ASN A 19 1.78 28.17 0.28
C ASN A 19 3.08 27.45 0.69
N LYS A 20 3.95 28.10 1.47
CA LYS A 20 5.22 27.54 1.92
C LYS A 20 5.07 26.22 2.69
N ILE A 21 3.99 26.02 3.42
CA ILE A 21 3.69 24.76 4.13
C ILE A 21 3.33 23.67 3.13
N LEU A 22 2.49 23.98 2.14
CA LEU A 22 2.15 23.04 1.06
C LEU A 22 3.41 22.65 0.27
N LEU A 23 4.22 23.62 -0.15
CA LEU A 23 5.44 23.39 -0.92
C LEU A 23 6.44 22.53 -0.14
N LYS A 24 6.69 22.85 1.14
CA LYS A 24 7.52 22.01 2.03
C LYS A 24 6.92 20.61 2.23
N GLY A 25 5.59 20.49 2.29
CA GLY A 25 4.91 19.20 2.37
C GLY A 25 5.12 18.37 1.11
N LEU A 26 4.93 18.95 -0.07
CA LEU A 26 5.15 18.29 -1.36
C LEU A 26 6.61 17.87 -1.55
N GLU A 27 7.57 18.70 -1.13
CA GLU A 27 8.99 18.37 -1.11
C GLU A 27 9.24 17.14 -0.23
N LYS A 28 8.77 17.14 1.03
CA LYS A 28 8.93 16.00 1.93
C LYS A 28 8.27 14.72 1.39
N VAL A 29 7.11 14.82 0.74
CA VAL A 29 6.46 13.67 0.11
C VAL A 29 7.28 13.13 -1.06
N SER A 30 7.90 14.00 -1.85
CA SER A 30 8.81 13.57 -2.93
C SER A 30 10.05 12.85 -2.41
N GLU A 31 10.56 13.24 -1.24
CA GLU A 31 11.74 12.64 -0.62
C GLU A 31 11.42 11.34 0.14
N HIS A 32 10.23 11.25 0.73
CA HIS A 32 9.80 10.16 1.61
C HIS A 32 8.50 9.49 1.15
N GLY A 33 8.31 9.34 -0.16
CA GLY A 33 7.05 8.85 -0.75
C GLY A 33 6.55 7.51 -0.19
N THR A 34 7.45 6.53 0.02
CA THR A 34 7.10 5.21 0.58
C THR A 34 6.57 5.33 2.01
N SER A 35 7.29 6.03 2.90
CA SER A 35 6.89 6.22 4.30
C SER A 35 5.62 7.07 4.41
N PHE A 36 5.48 8.10 3.57
CA PHE A 36 4.26 8.90 3.50
C PHE A 36 3.06 8.06 3.07
N ALA A 37 3.21 7.22 2.03
CA ALA A 37 2.15 6.34 1.58
C ALA A 37 1.77 5.29 2.64
N ALA A 38 2.76 4.71 3.32
CA ALA A 38 2.54 3.76 4.41
C ALA A 38 1.83 4.41 5.61
N GLY A 39 2.28 5.59 6.05
CA GLY A 39 1.67 6.34 7.14
C GLY A 39 0.25 6.82 6.82
N THR A 40 0.03 7.31 5.59
CA THR A 40 -1.31 7.68 5.11
C THR A 40 -2.23 6.46 5.07
N SER A 41 -1.74 5.33 4.54
CA SER A 41 -2.49 4.07 4.50
C SER A 41 -2.88 3.62 5.90
N LEU A 42 -1.98 3.73 6.88
CA LEU A 42 -2.26 3.44 8.28
C LEU A 42 -3.33 4.38 8.82
N ALA A 43 -3.13 5.69 8.72
CA ALA A 43 -4.09 6.69 9.22
C ALA A 43 -5.50 6.45 8.66
N MET A 44 -5.63 6.22 7.35
CA MET A 44 -6.92 5.95 6.70
C MET A 44 -7.56 4.64 7.15
N SER A 45 -6.76 3.59 7.41
CA SER A 45 -7.24 2.31 7.95
C SER A 45 -7.67 2.38 9.41
N LEU A 46 -7.16 3.37 10.16
CA LEU A 46 -7.51 3.62 11.56
C LEU A 46 -8.70 4.57 11.72
N THR A 47 -9.00 5.39 10.71
CA THR A 47 -9.99 6.48 10.81
C THR A 47 -11.09 6.35 9.77
N VAL A 48 -10.81 6.68 8.51
CA VAL A 48 -11.82 6.81 7.45
C VAL A 48 -12.51 5.49 7.15
N ARG A 49 -11.76 4.39 7.04
CA ARG A 49 -12.38 3.07 6.81
C ARG A 49 -13.24 2.60 7.97
N PRO A 50 -12.79 2.66 9.23
CA PRO A 50 -13.66 2.36 10.36
C PRO A 50 -14.93 3.21 10.40
N PHE A 51 -14.82 4.52 10.13
CA PHE A 51 -15.97 5.42 10.08
C PHE A 51 -16.96 5.05 8.96
N ALA A 52 -16.43 4.76 7.77
CA ALA A 52 -17.22 4.31 6.63
C ALA A 52 -17.97 3.01 6.94
N ILE A 53 -17.26 2.01 7.47
CA ILE A 53 -17.86 0.72 7.88
C ILE A 53 -18.95 0.96 8.93
N HIS A 54 -18.67 1.77 9.95
CA HIS A 54 -19.64 2.08 11.00
C HIS A 54 -20.93 2.70 10.44
N SER A 55 -20.79 3.61 9.48
CA SER A 55 -21.88 4.37 8.85
C SER A 55 -22.69 3.55 7.84
N THR A 56 -22.29 2.31 7.53
CA THR A 56 -23.00 1.46 6.56
C THR A 56 -24.41 1.12 7.03
N PRO A 57 -25.49 1.39 6.28
CA PRO A 57 -26.85 1.04 6.71
C PRO A 57 -27.10 -0.48 6.61
N ASP A 58 -28.14 -0.97 7.30
CA ASP A 58 -28.67 -2.36 7.18
C ASP A 58 -27.67 -3.51 7.39
N VAL A 59 -26.64 -3.28 8.21
CA VAL A 59 -25.65 -4.29 8.60
C VAL A 59 -25.66 -4.48 10.10
N GLU A 60 -25.61 -5.72 10.56
CA GLU A 60 -25.49 -6.04 11.98
C GLU A 60 -24.29 -5.35 12.63
N LYS A 61 -24.54 -4.79 13.82
CA LYS A 61 -23.53 -4.03 14.58
C LYS A 61 -22.25 -4.84 14.80
N GLU A 62 -22.37 -6.13 15.10
CA GLU A 62 -21.22 -6.99 15.36
C GLU A 62 -20.42 -7.29 14.08
N ASN A 63 -21.09 -7.46 12.92
CA ASN A 63 -20.40 -7.62 11.63
C ASN A 63 -19.62 -6.35 11.26
N LYS A 64 -20.17 -5.15 11.54
CA LYS A 64 -19.41 -3.89 11.42
C LYS A 64 -18.20 -3.86 12.35
N GLN A 65 -18.35 -4.30 13.61
CA GLN A 65 -17.25 -4.32 14.57
C GLN A 65 -16.10 -5.23 14.09
N TYR A 66 -16.41 -6.44 13.60
CA TYR A 66 -15.40 -7.33 13.02
C TYR A 66 -14.72 -6.73 11.79
N ALA A 67 -15.47 -6.06 10.90
CA ALA A 67 -14.91 -5.37 9.74
C ALA A 67 -14.01 -4.17 10.15
N ILE A 68 -14.40 -3.41 11.18
CA ILE A 68 -13.58 -2.34 11.77
C ILE A 68 -12.30 -2.92 12.37
N ALA A 69 -12.39 -4.00 13.15
CA ALA A 69 -11.23 -4.65 13.74
C ALA A 69 -10.28 -5.19 12.67
N ASN A 70 -10.81 -5.77 11.59
CA ASN A 70 -10.01 -6.20 10.44
C ASN A 70 -9.33 -5.00 9.74
N SER A 71 -10.03 -3.88 9.58
CA SER A 71 -9.46 -2.65 9.02
C SER A 71 -8.25 -2.17 9.80
N ILE A 72 -8.42 -2.01 11.11
CA ILE A 72 -7.38 -1.52 12.02
C ILE A 72 -6.23 -2.51 12.08
N GLY A 73 -6.53 -3.80 12.25
CA GLY A 73 -5.52 -4.84 12.36
C GLY A 73 -4.68 -4.97 11.09
N SER A 74 -5.32 -5.04 9.93
CA SER A 74 -4.62 -5.11 8.65
C SER A 74 -3.80 -3.86 8.37
N GLY A 75 -4.25 -2.68 8.82
CA GLY A 75 -3.52 -1.42 8.75
C GLY A 75 -2.22 -1.44 9.55
N ILE A 76 -2.31 -1.80 10.84
CA ILE A 76 -1.16 -1.90 11.75
C ILE A 76 -0.16 -2.93 11.23
N ILE A 77 -0.61 -4.13 10.86
CA ILE A 77 0.27 -5.18 10.36
C ILE A 77 0.91 -4.78 9.02
N LYS A 78 0.16 -4.16 8.10
CA LYS A 78 0.72 -3.66 6.83
C LYS A 78 1.85 -2.67 7.10
N PHE A 79 1.65 -1.71 8.01
CA PHE A 79 2.67 -0.73 8.37
C PHE A 79 3.91 -1.41 8.97
N GLY A 80 3.73 -2.33 9.93
CA GLY A 80 4.83 -3.08 10.54
C GLY A 80 5.63 -3.92 9.54
N ILE A 81 4.96 -4.58 8.58
CA ILE A 81 5.62 -5.36 7.52
C ILE A 81 6.42 -4.46 6.57
N VAL A 82 5.94 -3.26 6.26
CA VAL A 82 6.70 -2.31 5.43
C VAL A 82 8.04 -1.97 6.10
N GLU A 83 8.01 -1.63 7.39
CA GLU A 83 9.21 -1.30 8.15
C GLU A 83 10.15 -2.50 8.29
N ALA A 84 9.61 -3.68 8.61
CA ALA A 84 10.41 -4.87 8.91
C ALA A 84 10.96 -5.59 7.67
N VAL A 85 10.29 -5.49 6.52
CA VAL A 85 10.61 -6.31 5.32
C VAL A 85 10.83 -5.46 4.08
N ALA A 86 9.88 -4.56 3.75
CA ALA A 86 9.95 -3.81 2.50
C ALA A 86 11.11 -2.80 2.50
N LEU A 87 11.29 -2.04 3.58
CA LEU A 87 12.38 -1.06 3.68
C LEU A 87 13.78 -1.69 3.62
N PRO A 88 14.10 -2.78 4.33
CA PRO A 88 15.37 -3.48 4.16
C PRO A 88 15.61 -3.96 2.74
N ILE A 89 14.58 -4.46 2.05
CA ILE A 89 14.69 -4.92 0.66
C ILE A 89 14.89 -3.75 -0.30
N GLU A 90 14.17 -2.64 -0.13
CA GLU A 90 14.40 -1.42 -0.90
C GLU A 90 15.81 -0.87 -0.71
N ASN A 91 16.32 -0.87 0.52
CA ASN A 91 17.67 -0.44 0.84
C ASN A 91 18.72 -1.38 0.23
N ALA A 92 18.48 -2.69 0.25
CA ALA A 92 19.34 -3.66 -0.39
C ALA A 92 19.39 -3.46 -1.92
N VAL A 93 18.25 -3.21 -2.56
CA VAL A 93 18.22 -2.83 -3.98
C VAL A 93 19.01 -1.54 -4.21
N LYS A 94 18.84 -0.51 -3.38
CA LYS A 94 19.62 0.74 -3.48
C LYS A 94 21.13 0.51 -3.32
N ASN A 95 21.55 -0.46 -2.50
CA ASN A 95 22.97 -0.82 -2.38
C ASN A 95 23.50 -1.45 -3.68
N ILE A 96 22.71 -2.32 -4.31
CA ILE A 96 23.03 -2.89 -5.63
C ILE A 96 23.05 -1.78 -6.70
N ASP A 97 22.10 -0.84 -6.67
CA ASP A 97 22.06 0.29 -7.60
C ASP A 97 23.32 1.17 -7.52
N LYS A 98 23.85 1.37 -6.30
CA LYS A 98 25.04 2.19 -6.05
C LYS A 98 26.34 1.45 -6.40
N ASN A 99 26.45 0.17 -6.03
CA ASN A 99 27.67 -0.63 -6.16
C ASN A 99 27.39 -1.99 -6.82
N PRO A 100 26.96 -2.02 -8.11
CA PRO A 100 26.49 -3.25 -8.74
C PRO A 100 27.57 -4.33 -8.81
N GLU A 101 28.83 -3.94 -9.05
CA GLU A 101 29.98 -4.86 -9.16
C GLU A 101 30.26 -5.64 -7.87
N LYS A 102 29.82 -5.12 -6.72
CA LYS A 102 29.96 -5.79 -5.42
C LYS A 102 28.96 -6.95 -5.25
N TYR A 103 27.79 -6.86 -5.89
CA TYR A 103 26.66 -7.75 -5.62
C TYR A 103 26.21 -8.57 -6.82
N LEU A 104 26.63 -8.20 -8.03
CA LEU A 104 26.27 -8.86 -9.28
C LEU A 104 27.53 -9.31 -10.02
N LYS A 105 27.42 -10.43 -10.73
CA LYS A 105 28.50 -10.89 -11.61
C LYS A 105 28.71 -9.91 -12.77
N PRO A 106 29.95 -9.72 -13.26
CA PRO A 106 30.23 -8.87 -14.42
C PRO A 106 29.39 -9.24 -15.66
N GLN A 107 29.19 -10.55 -15.88
CA GLN A 107 28.35 -11.03 -16.97
C GLN A 107 26.88 -10.61 -16.81
N THR A 108 26.35 -10.63 -15.59
CA THR A 108 24.98 -10.17 -15.27
C THR A 108 24.84 -8.68 -15.55
N ILE A 109 25.81 -7.86 -15.13
CA ILE A 109 25.84 -6.42 -15.39
C ILE A 109 25.81 -6.19 -16.91
N LYS A 110 26.69 -6.84 -17.67
CA LYS A 110 26.72 -6.75 -19.14
C LYS A 110 25.41 -7.19 -19.78
N ASN A 111 24.84 -8.32 -19.31
CA ASN A 111 23.61 -8.89 -19.85
C ASN A 111 22.38 -8.00 -19.63
N LEU A 112 22.30 -7.35 -18.47
CA LEU A 112 21.14 -6.54 -18.06
C LEU A 112 21.29 -5.07 -18.41
N GLN A 113 22.50 -4.53 -18.51
CA GLN A 113 22.74 -3.14 -18.93
C GLN A 113 22.36 -2.92 -20.40
N GLU A 114 22.52 -3.94 -21.24
CA GLU A 114 22.24 -3.89 -22.68
C GLU A 114 22.98 -2.72 -23.35
N THR A 115 22.28 -1.82 -24.03
CA THR A 115 22.83 -0.63 -24.68
C THR A 115 22.82 0.62 -23.79
N SER A 116 22.39 0.49 -22.53
CA SER A 116 22.25 1.64 -21.61
C SER A 116 23.61 2.10 -21.08
N LYS A 117 23.76 3.41 -20.86
CA LYS A 117 25.02 3.98 -20.33
C LYS A 117 25.28 3.52 -18.89
N LYS A 118 24.21 3.35 -18.10
CA LYS A 118 24.27 2.82 -16.73
C LYS A 118 23.30 1.67 -16.54
N LEU A 119 23.65 0.71 -15.68
CA LEU A 119 22.79 -0.44 -15.35
C LEU A 119 21.41 -0.01 -14.86
N VAL A 120 21.36 0.97 -13.94
CA VAL A 120 20.12 1.51 -13.36
C VAL A 120 19.18 2.17 -14.38
N GLU A 121 19.68 2.52 -15.56
CA GLU A 121 18.87 3.11 -16.63
C GLU A 121 18.18 2.05 -17.50
N SER A 122 18.72 0.83 -17.53
CA SER A 122 18.23 -0.28 -18.36
C SER A 122 16.84 -0.76 -17.93
N LYS A 123 15.98 -1.01 -18.93
CA LYS A 123 14.64 -1.56 -18.73
C LYS A 123 14.67 -2.94 -18.06
N SER A 124 15.58 -3.81 -18.49
CA SER A 124 15.71 -5.18 -17.95
C SER A 124 16.10 -5.16 -16.48
N TYR A 125 17.01 -4.27 -16.09
CA TYR A 125 17.40 -4.10 -14.68
C TYR A 125 16.31 -3.41 -13.83
N LYS A 126 15.63 -2.40 -14.38
CA LYS A 126 14.47 -1.78 -13.71
C LYS A 126 13.36 -2.80 -13.44
N LEU A 127 13.06 -3.66 -14.40
CA LEU A 127 12.11 -4.74 -14.22
C LEU A 127 12.57 -5.73 -13.13
N SER A 128 13.84 -6.15 -13.15
CA SER A 128 14.40 -7.01 -12.09
C SER A 128 14.19 -6.44 -10.70
N THR A 129 14.61 -5.19 -10.49
CA THR A 129 14.51 -4.52 -9.18
C THR A 129 13.07 -4.27 -8.77
N GLN A 130 12.17 -3.99 -9.72
CA GLN A 130 10.74 -3.87 -9.47
C GLN A 130 10.12 -5.20 -9.03
N ILE A 131 10.45 -6.32 -9.69
CA ILE A 131 9.99 -7.66 -9.28
C ILE A 131 10.45 -7.95 -7.85
N MET A 132 11.69 -7.63 -7.49
CA MET A 132 12.21 -7.85 -6.12
C MET A 132 11.42 -7.04 -5.08
N LYS A 133 11.13 -5.76 -5.36
CA LYS A 133 10.35 -4.90 -4.48
C LYS A 133 8.89 -5.36 -4.33
N LEU A 134 8.24 -5.72 -5.44
CA LEU A 134 6.83 -6.13 -5.43
C LEU A 134 6.63 -7.54 -4.85
N SER A 135 7.59 -8.44 -5.06
CA SER A 135 7.55 -9.79 -4.51
C SER A 135 7.45 -9.79 -2.99
N THR A 136 7.94 -8.75 -2.30
CA THR A 136 7.82 -8.60 -0.84
C THR A 136 6.38 -8.71 -0.34
N GLY A 137 5.43 -8.11 -1.05
CA GLY A 137 4.01 -8.22 -0.74
C GLY A 137 3.51 -9.65 -0.86
N PHE A 138 3.94 -10.36 -1.91
CA PHE A 138 3.57 -11.75 -2.15
C PHE A 138 4.06 -12.68 -1.03
N ILE A 139 5.36 -12.62 -0.67
CA ILE A 139 5.94 -13.47 0.39
C ILE A 139 5.29 -13.21 1.74
N THR A 140 4.91 -11.95 1.99
CA THR A 140 4.34 -11.54 3.29
C THR A 140 2.83 -11.70 3.36
N ALA A 141 2.13 -12.06 2.27
CA ALA A 141 0.67 -12.17 2.22
C ALA A 141 0.10 -13.16 3.26
N ILE A 142 0.69 -14.34 3.37
CA ILE A 142 0.29 -15.38 4.32
C ILE A 142 0.55 -14.93 5.78
N PRO A 143 1.78 -14.55 6.19
CA PRO A 143 2.00 -14.12 7.57
C PRO A 143 1.23 -12.83 7.90
N LYS A 144 1.03 -11.92 6.94
CA LYS A 144 0.20 -10.73 7.12
C LYS A 144 -1.23 -11.09 7.50
N SER A 145 -1.85 -12.05 6.80
CA SER A 145 -3.22 -12.49 7.14
C SER A 145 -3.28 -13.16 8.51
N MET A 146 -2.27 -13.97 8.87
CA MET A 146 -2.19 -14.61 10.20
C MET A 146 -2.14 -13.58 11.32
N LEU A 147 -1.23 -12.60 11.19
CA LEU A 147 -1.06 -11.54 12.18
C LEU A 147 -2.30 -10.64 12.27
N THR A 148 -2.96 -10.37 11.14
CA THR A 148 -4.21 -9.61 11.11
C THR A 148 -5.30 -10.32 11.89
N ILE A 149 -5.53 -11.61 11.62
CA ILE A 149 -6.54 -12.43 12.32
C ILE A 149 -6.22 -12.55 13.81
N ALA A 150 -4.94 -12.71 14.17
CA ALA A 150 -4.52 -12.74 15.56
C ALA A 150 -4.78 -11.42 16.30
N LEU A 151 -4.78 -10.29 15.59
CA LEU A 151 -4.99 -8.96 16.16
C LEU A 151 -6.47 -8.56 16.26
N ILE A 152 -7.36 -9.16 15.45
CA ILE A 152 -8.81 -8.88 15.47
C ILE A 152 -9.40 -9.00 16.89
N PRO A 153 -9.21 -10.09 17.65
CA PRO A 153 -9.81 -10.22 18.98
C PRO A 153 -9.33 -9.16 19.96
N VAL A 154 -8.05 -8.78 19.87
CA VAL A 154 -7.44 -7.76 20.72
C VAL A 154 -8.05 -6.39 20.45
N ILE A 155 -8.29 -6.07 19.17
CA ILE A 155 -8.95 -4.82 18.77
C ILE A 155 -10.43 -4.85 19.16
N MET A 156 -11.11 -5.97 18.94
CA MET A 156 -12.52 -6.16 19.29
C MET A 156 -12.74 -5.97 20.79
N ASP A 157 -11.85 -6.51 21.62
CA ASP A 157 -11.89 -6.35 23.07
C ASP A 157 -11.66 -4.88 23.47
N LYS A 158 -10.58 -4.26 22.98
CA LYS A 158 -10.23 -2.88 23.37
C LYS A 158 -11.20 -1.81 22.89
N LEU A 159 -11.79 -1.96 21.71
CA LEU A 159 -12.67 -0.93 21.13
C LEU A 159 -14.15 -1.12 21.44
N PHE A 160 -14.57 -2.36 21.67
CA PHE A 160 -16.00 -2.68 21.77
C PHE A 160 -16.36 -3.47 23.04
N ASN A 161 -15.41 -3.77 23.93
CA ASN A 161 -15.61 -4.47 25.20
C ASN A 161 -16.40 -5.78 25.05
N ILE A 162 -16.13 -6.55 23.99
CA ILE A 162 -16.93 -7.73 23.63
C ILE A 162 -16.63 -8.94 24.54
N ARG A 163 -15.55 -8.92 25.34
CA ARG A 163 -15.27 -9.95 26.36
C ARG A 163 -15.56 -9.42 27.77
N LYS A 164 -16.72 -9.79 28.33
CA LYS A 164 -16.83 -9.99 29.79
C LYS A 164 -16.22 -11.37 30.09
N ASN A 165 -15.02 -11.39 30.67
CA ASN A 165 -14.27 -12.57 31.12
C ASN A 165 -13.89 -13.59 30.03
N ASP A 166 -12.65 -13.53 29.54
CA ASP A 166 -11.74 -14.69 29.61
C ASP A 166 -10.33 -14.36 29.11
N LYS A 167 -9.36 -14.67 29.99
CA LYS A 167 -7.89 -14.64 29.89
C LYS A 167 -7.26 -13.51 29.05
N LYS A 168 -6.69 -12.55 29.77
CA LYS A 168 -5.70 -11.58 29.25
C LYS A 168 -4.62 -12.32 28.46
N GLN A 169 -4.62 -12.17 27.13
CA GLN A 169 -3.43 -12.51 26.34
C GLN A 169 -2.35 -11.50 26.69
N LYS A 170 -1.37 -11.92 27.51
CA LYS A 170 -0.11 -11.20 27.65
C LYS A 170 0.61 -11.26 26.31
N PHE A 171 0.72 -10.13 25.63
CA PHE A 171 1.77 -9.97 24.63
C PHE A 171 3.09 -9.91 25.41
N GLU A 172 3.91 -10.95 25.30
CA GLU A 172 5.31 -10.82 25.68
C GLU A 172 5.95 -9.86 24.68
N THR A 173 6.13 -8.61 25.10
CA THR A 173 7.01 -7.68 24.41
C THR A 173 8.44 -8.16 24.69
N GLN A 174 8.94 -9.07 23.86
CA GLN A 174 10.39 -9.26 23.76
C GLN A 174 10.96 -7.98 23.14
N ASN A 175 11.32 -7.02 23.99
CA ASN A 175 12.26 -5.97 23.65
C ASN A 175 13.61 -6.64 23.39
N LYS A 176 13.78 -7.19 22.20
CA LYS A 176 15.11 -7.29 21.61
C LYS A 176 15.36 -5.95 20.96
N ASP A 177 16.39 -5.26 21.40
CA ASP A 177 16.96 -4.16 20.64
C ASP A 177 17.36 -4.71 19.27
N ILE A 178 16.49 -4.49 18.27
CA ILE A 178 16.80 -4.82 16.89
C ILE A 178 17.75 -3.72 16.42
N HIS A 179 19.04 -3.91 16.73
CA HIS A 179 20.08 -3.17 16.03
C HIS A 179 20.05 -3.63 14.57
N PHE A 180 19.46 -2.81 13.70
CA PHE A 180 19.63 -2.91 12.25
C PHE A 180 21.11 -2.64 11.92
N THR A 181 21.95 -3.64 12.15
CA THR A 181 23.36 -3.59 11.79
C THR A 181 23.47 -3.59 10.26
N GLY A 182 24.47 -2.89 9.72
CA GLY A 182 24.73 -2.86 8.26
C GLY A 182 24.95 -4.25 7.65
N SER A 183 25.31 -5.26 8.47
CA SER A 183 25.48 -6.66 8.06
C SER A 183 24.21 -7.31 7.52
N ILE A 184 23.03 -6.99 8.09
CA ILE A 184 21.75 -7.54 7.61
C ILE A 184 21.45 -7.03 6.20
N ASN A 185 21.62 -5.72 5.96
CA ASN A 185 21.41 -5.13 4.65
C ASN A 185 22.39 -5.67 3.60
N GLU A 186 23.63 -5.94 3.98
CA GLU A 186 24.64 -6.54 3.10
C GLU A 186 24.24 -7.96 2.66
N ASN A 187 23.75 -8.79 3.59
CA ASN A 187 23.31 -10.15 3.27
C ASN A 187 22.06 -10.18 2.39
N ILE A 188 21.10 -9.29 2.65
CA ILE A 188 19.92 -9.13 1.78
C ILE A 188 20.36 -8.68 0.38
N SER A 189 21.30 -7.75 0.28
CA SER A 189 21.84 -7.28 -1.01
C SER A 189 22.50 -8.42 -1.79
N LYS A 190 23.32 -9.25 -1.13
CA LYS A 190 23.92 -10.45 -1.74
C LYS A 190 22.86 -11.48 -2.15
N GLY A 191 21.83 -11.68 -1.34
CA GLY A 191 20.72 -12.59 -1.64
C GLY A 191 19.93 -12.16 -2.88
N ILE A 192 19.55 -10.88 -2.95
CA ILE A 192 18.91 -10.29 -4.14
C ILE A 192 19.85 -10.37 -5.35
N GLY A 193 21.14 -10.08 -5.16
CA GLY A 193 22.17 -10.21 -6.19
C GLY A 193 22.21 -11.60 -6.80
N LYS A 194 22.19 -12.67 -5.98
CA LYS A 194 22.13 -14.06 -6.45
C LYS A 194 20.89 -14.38 -7.28
N LEU A 195 19.73 -13.79 -6.93
CA LEU A 195 18.50 -13.96 -7.72
C LEU A 195 18.63 -13.24 -9.08
N ILE A 196 19.18 -12.03 -9.10
CA ILE A 196 19.44 -11.27 -10.33
C ILE A 196 20.50 -11.96 -11.20
N ASP A 197 21.51 -12.59 -10.59
CA ASP A 197 22.54 -13.38 -11.27
C ASP A 197 22.02 -14.69 -11.89
N ASN A 198 20.79 -15.11 -11.59
CA ASN A 198 20.22 -16.31 -12.16
C ASN A 198 19.91 -16.12 -13.65
N ILE A 199 20.50 -16.96 -14.51
CA ILE A 199 20.35 -16.86 -15.97
C ILE A 199 18.89 -16.98 -16.43
N LYS A 200 18.09 -17.85 -15.81
CA LYS A 200 16.67 -18.00 -16.16
C LYS A 200 15.90 -16.71 -15.82
N PHE A 201 16.21 -16.12 -14.67
CA PHE A 201 15.63 -14.84 -14.28
C PHE A 201 16.05 -13.71 -15.22
N GLN A 202 17.33 -13.63 -15.59
CA GLN A 202 17.83 -12.67 -16.59
C GLN A 202 17.12 -12.82 -17.94
N ASN A 203 16.95 -14.05 -18.41
CA ASN A 203 16.25 -14.32 -19.66
C ASN A 203 14.78 -13.89 -19.60
N PHE A 204 14.11 -14.15 -18.48
CA PHE A 204 12.74 -13.70 -18.24
C PHE A 204 12.63 -12.17 -18.29
N VAL A 205 13.43 -11.45 -17.51
CA VAL A 205 13.35 -9.98 -17.46
C VAL A 205 13.74 -9.33 -18.79
N LYS A 206 14.70 -9.91 -19.53
CA LYS A 206 15.05 -9.42 -20.88
C LYS A 206 13.92 -9.63 -21.88
N LYS A 207 13.26 -10.79 -21.83
CA LYS A 207 12.12 -11.10 -22.71
C LYS A 207 10.95 -10.15 -22.45
N HIS A 208 10.69 -9.81 -21.18
CA HIS A 208 9.52 -9.03 -20.78
C HIS A 208 9.83 -7.57 -20.38
N LYS A 209 10.99 -7.02 -20.76
CA LYS A 209 11.44 -5.67 -20.35
C LYS A 209 10.53 -4.51 -20.77
N GLN A 210 9.64 -4.73 -21.74
CA GLN A 210 8.67 -3.73 -22.21
C GLN A 210 7.29 -3.87 -21.51
N GLU A 211 7.12 -4.90 -20.69
CA GLU A 211 5.87 -5.25 -20.02
C GLU A 211 5.95 -4.94 -18.51
N ASP A 212 6.85 -4.06 -18.10
CA ASP A 212 7.11 -3.70 -16.69
C ASP A 212 5.83 -3.35 -15.93
N LYS A 213 4.97 -2.52 -16.53
CA LYS A 213 3.68 -2.16 -15.96
C LYS A 213 2.72 -3.34 -15.83
N ASN A 214 2.68 -4.23 -16.83
CA ASN A 214 1.78 -5.38 -16.82
C ASN A 214 2.23 -6.41 -15.79
N ILE A 215 3.52 -6.72 -15.73
CA ILE A 215 4.10 -7.61 -14.72
C ILE A 215 3.84 -7.06 -13.32
N ALA A 216 4.05 -5.76 -13.09
CA ALA A 216 3.77 -5.14 -11.80
C ALA A 216 2.29 -5.28 -11.40
N LYS A 217 1.37 -5.07 -12.35
CA LYS A 217 -0.07 -5.29 -12.15
C LYS A 217 -0.38 -6.75 -11.80
N HIS A 218 0.19 -7.71 -12.53
CA HIS A 218 -0.05 -9.14 -12.27
C HIS A 218 0.51 -9.61 -10.92
N ILE A 219 1.72 -9.19 -10.54
CA ILE A 219 2.28 -9.52 -9.20
C ILE A 219 1.41 -8.93 -8.10
N THR A 220 0.94 -7.69 -8.27
CA THR A 220 0.05 -7.05 -7.30
C THR A 220 -1.28 -7.79 -7.21
N ALA A 221 -1.90 -8.14 -8.35
CA ALA A 221 -3.13 -8.91 -8.38
C ALA A 221 -2.98 -10.31 -7.75
N ALA A 222 -1.88 -11.02 -8.07
CA ALA A 222 -1.56 -12.31 -7.47
C ALA A 222 -1.35 -12.21 -5.95
N THR A 223 -0.71 -11.12 -5.49
CA THR A 223 -0.54 -10.82 -4.06
C THR A 223 -1.89 -10.60 -3.38
N ASP A 224 -2.78 -9.82 -3.98
CA ASP A 224 -4.11 -9.53 -3.42
C ASP A 224 -4.97 -10.80 -3.36
N ILE A 225 -4.93 -11.63 -4.41
CA ILE A 225 -5.60 -12.94 -4.43
C ILE A 225 -5.03 -13.84 -3.32
N LEU A 226 -3.71 -13.99 -3.24
CA LEU A 226 -3.07 -14.82 -2.22
C LEU A 226 -3.41 -14.34 -0.81
N LEU A 227 -3.32 -13.03 -0.56
CA LEU A 227 -3.65 -12.42 0.73
C LEU A 227 -5.10 -12.69 1.10
N THR A 228 -6.03 -12.51 0.17
CA THR A 228 -7.47 -12.70 0.39
C THR A 228 -7.81 -14.16 0.61
N SER A 229 -7.28 -15.07 -0.20
CA SER A 229 -7.48 -16.51 -0.05
C SER A 229 -6.87 -17.03 1.27
N SER A 230 -5.68 -16.54 1.63
CA SER A 230 -5.05 -16.87 2.91
C SER A 230 -5.87 -16.36 4.08
N PHE A 231 -6.35 -15.11 4.00
CA PHE A 231 -7.24 -14.53 5.00
C PHE A 231 -8.53 -15.34 5.14
N ALA A 232 -9.17 -15.72 4.02
CA ALA A 232 -10.41 -16.49 4.02
C ALA A 232 -10.21 -17.86 4.66
N TYR A 233 -9.17 -18.58 4.25
CA TYR A 233 -8.81 -19.89 4.79
C TYR A 233 -8.54 -19.83 6.30
N GLN A 234 -7.73 -18.87 6.73
CA GLN A 234 -7.36 -18.73 8.14
C GLN A 234 -8.53 -18.22 9.00
N THR A 235 -9.38 -17.34 8.47
CA THR A 235 -10.60 -16.88 9.15
C THR A 235 -11.55 -18.05 9.38
N ASN A 236 -11.75 -18.88 8.35
CA ASN A 236 -12.60 -20.05 8.44
C ASN A 236 -12.12 -21.02 9.53
N LYS A 237 -10.80 -21.25 9.60
CA LYS A 237 -10.17 -22.12 10.61
C LYS A 237 -9.99 -21.51 11.99
N SER A 238 -10.14 -20.20 12.15
CA SER A 238 -9.84 -19.54 13.42
C SER A 238 -10.92 -19.80 14.47
N ASP A 239 -10.52 -20.23 15.66
CA ASP A 239 -11.33 -20.28 16.88
C ASP A 239 -11.51 -18.89 17.53
N LYS A 240 -10.73 -17.89 17.08
CA LYS A 240 -10.71 -16.54 17.66
C LYS A 240 -11.82 -15.64 17.12
N ILE A 241 -12.49 -16.04 16.05
CA ILE A 241 -13.58 -15.31 15.40
C ILE A 241 -14.84 -16.16 15.54
N LYS A 242 -15.95 -15.56 15.98
CA LYS A 242 -17.23 -16.26 16.15
C LYS A 242 -17.68 -16.89 14.83
N ASP A 243 -18.17 -18.13 14.87
CA ASP A 243 -18.49 -18.90 13.67
C ASP A 243 -19.51 -18.21 12.76
N ASN A 244 -20.59 -17.67 13.33
CA ASN A 244 -21.62 -16.91 12.60
C ASN A 244 -21.16 -15.53 12.10
N ARG A 245 -19.90 -15.16 12.30
CA ARG A 245 -19.30 -13.90 11.84
C ARG A 245 -18.22 -14.12 10.78
N LYS A 246 -17.76 -15.36 10.60
CA LYS A 246 -16.70 -15.73 9.66
C LYS A 246 -17.11 -15.47 8.21
N LYS A 247 -18.29 -15.95 7.79
CA LYS A 247 -18.78 -15.82 6.41
C LYS A 247 -18.88 -14.34 5.99
N ALA A 248 -19.62 -13.51 6.74
CA ALA A 248 -19.68 -12.06 6.50
C ALA A 248 -18.29 -11.40 6.41
N LEU A 249 -17.36 -11.71 7.34
CA LEU A 249 -16.01 -11.14 7.32
C LEU A 249 -15.20 -11.58 6.09
N ILE A 250 -15.33 -12.84 5.68
CA ILE A 250 -14.69 -13.38 4.47
C ILE A 250 -15.27 -12.70 3.23
N TYR A 251 -16.59 -12.62 3.09
CA TYR A 251 -17.25 -11.97 1.96
C TYR A 251 -16.86 -10.50 1.86
N ASN A 252 -16.76 -9.79 2.98
CA ASN A 252 -16.30 -8.40 2.99
C ASN A 252 -14.91 -8.24 2.34
N ASN A 253 -13.95 -9.10 2.69
CA ASN A 253 -12.60 -9.07 2.12
C ASN A 253 -12.59 -9.52 0.66
N VAL A 254 -13.32 -10.58 0.31
CA VAL A 254 -13.42 -11.10 -1.07
C VAL A 254 -14.02 -10.06 -2.01
N ILE A 255 -15.13 -9.43 -1.62
CA ILE A 255 -15.80 -8.39 -2.40
C ILE A 255 -14.88 -7.17 -2.56
N SER A 256 -14.23 -6.75 -1.47
CA SER A 256 -13.28 -5.63 -1.51
C SER A 256 -12.13 -5.89 -2.48
N THR A 257 -11.59 -7.11 -2.48
CA THR A 257 -10.53 -7.53 -3.41
C THR A 257 -11.05 -7.59 -4.84
N ALA A 258 -12.20 -8.19 -5.09
CA ALA A 258 -12.79 -8.26 -6.43
C ALA A 258 -13.01 -6.86 -7.03
N ILE A 259 -13.57 -5.93 -6.25
CA ILE A 259 -13.76 -4.54 -6.69
C ILE A 259 -12.43 -3.83 -6.89
N THR A 260 -11.42 -4.10 -6.05
CA THR A 260 -10.08 -3.50 -6.22
C THR A 260 -9.41 -4.00 -7.50
N LEU A 261 -9.52 -5.30 -7.78
CA LEU A 261 -8.97 -5.90 -9.00
C LEU A 261 -9.69 -5.35 -10.25
N ILE A 262 -11.02 -5.29 -10.26
CA ILE A 262 -11.81 -4.75 -11.38
C ILE A 262 -11.58 -3.23 -11.53
N GLY A 263 -11.69 -2.50 -10.43
CA GLY A 263 -11.57 -1.04 -10.38
C GLY A 263 -10.16 -0.53 -10.66
N GLY A 264 -9.13 -1.31 -10.33
CA GLY A 264 -7.73 -0.98 -10.63
C GLY A 264 -7.45 -0.82 -12.13
N TYR A 265 -8.24 -1.45 -13.00
CA TYR A 265 -8.16 -1.26 -14.46
C TYR A 265 -8.99 -0.05 -14.95
N GLY A 266 -10.06 0.32 -14.25
CA GLY A 266 -10.97 1.41 -14.66
C GLY A 266 -10.59 2.81 -14.16
N ILE A 267 -9.97 2.91 -12.98
CA ILE A 267 -9.69 4.19 -12.30
C ILE A 267 -8.59 5.00 -13.03
N ASP A 268 -7.66 4.33 -13.72
CA ASP A 268 -6.56 4.95 -14.47
C ASP A 268 -7.05 5.99 -15.52
N ASN A 269 -8.24 5.78 -16.09
CA ASN A 269 -8.84 6.67 -17.10
C ASN A 269 -9.50 7.92 -16.49
N ILE A 270 -10.09 7.80 -15.29
CA ILE A 270 -10.75 8.91 -14.59
C ILE A 270 -9.72 9.92 -14.08
N ILE A 271 -8.59 9.45 -13.58
CA ILE A 271 -7.54 10.29 -12.97
C ILE A 271 -6.81 11.15 -14.01
N LYS A 272 -6.60 10.65 -15.23
CA LYS A 272 -5.83 11.36 -16.27
C LYS A 272 -6.53 12.61 -16.81
N ASN A 273 -7.84 12.59 -16.99
CA ASN A 273 -8.55 13.64 -17.74
C ASN A 273 -8.85 14.93 -16.96
N LYS A 274 -8.95 14.89 -15.62
CA LYS A 274 -9.31 16.08 -14.80
C LYS A 274 -8.13 16.82 -14.17
N THR A 275 -6.90 16.32 -14.31
CA THR A 275 -5.78 16.74 -13.45
C THR A 275 -4.65 17.51 -14.16
N GLY A 276 -4.61 17.52 -15.49
CA GLY A 276 -3.59 18.26 -16.26
C GLY A 276 -3.65 19.78 -16.06
N ARG A 277 -4.87 20.35 -16.04
CA ARG A 277 -5.09 21.80 -15.87
C ARG A 277 -4.60 22.35 -14.53
N PHE A 278 -4.62 21.53 -13.47
CA PHE A 278 -4.13 21.92 -12.15
C PHE A 278 -2.61 22.02 -12.14
N ILE A 279 -1.91 21.01 -12.66
CA ILE A 279 -0.44 20.99 -12.73
C ILE A 279 0.05 22.15 -13.59
N GLU A 280 -0.60 22.41 -14.72
CA GLU A 280 -0.23 23.51 -15.59
C GLU A 280 -0.33 24.87 -14.88
N LYS A 281 -1.43 25.12 -14.15
CA LYS A 281 -1.60 26.34 -13.34
C LYS A 281 -0.58 26.41 -12.19
N PHE A 282 -0.35 25.31 -11.48
CA PHE A 282 0.62 25.23 -10.38
C PHE A 282 2.06 25.51 -10.86
N SER A 283 2.45 24.91 -11.99
CA SER A 283 3.77 25.11 -12.62
C SER A 283 3.95 26.53 -13.11
N LYS A 284 2.91 27.16 -13.67
CA LYS A 284 2.95 28.57 -14.08
C LYS A 284 3.17 29.50 -12.88
N ILE A 285 2.48 29.26 -11.76
CA ILE A 285 2.59 30.08 -10.54
C ILE A 285 3.96 29.92 -9.85
N ASN A 286 4.53 28.71 -9.86
CA ASN A 286 5.79 28.40 -9.15
C ASN A 286 7.02 28.31 -10.07
N LYS A 287 6.95 28.85 -11.30
CA LYS A 287 8.00 28.72 -12.34
C LYS A 287 9.39 29.22 -11.91
N GLY A 288 9.44 30.19 -10.99
CA GLY A 288 10.69 30.76 -10.47
C GLY A 288 11.31 30.00 -9.29
N ASP A 289 10.67 28.95 -8.78
CA ASP A 289 11.20 28.16 -7.66
C ASP A 289 12.10 27.02 -8.18
N PRO A 290 13.38 26.94 -7.78
CA PRO A 290 14.30 25.88 -8.23
C PRO A 290 13.84 24.46 -7.85
N LYS A 291 12.96 24.34 -6.83
CA LYS A 291 12.42 23.06 -6.36
C LYS A 291 11.08 22.68 -7.03
N LEU A 292 10.64 23.42 -8.05
CA LEU A 292 9.38 23.15 -8.75
C LEU A 292 9.24 21.67 -9.18
N HIS A 293 10.32 21.07 -9.67
CA HIS A 293 10.33 19.66 -10.07
C HIS A 293 9.98 18.71 -8.90
N LYS A 294 10.46 18.99 -7.68
CA LYS A 294 10.13 18.23 -6.46
C LYS A 294 8.67 18.40 -6.06
N TYR A 295 8.13 19.61 -6.19
CA TYR A 295 6.71 19.84 -5.88
C TYR A 295 5.80 19.11 -6.86
N ILE A 296 6.13 19.11 -8.15
CA ILE A 296 5.39 18.36 -9.19
C ILE A 296 5.48 16.86 -8.93
N GLU A 297 6.66 16.34 -8.56
CA GLU A 297 6.85 14.94 -8.13
C GLU A 297 5.95 14.61 -6.93
N GLY A 298 5.96 15.46 -5.89
CA GLY A 298 5.08 15.33 -4.73
C GLY A 298 3.59 15.34 -5.10
N ILE A 299 3.14 16.24 -5.98
CA ILE A 299 1.76 16.29 -6.47
C ILE A 299 1.40 14.98 -7.19
N ASN A 300 2.31 14.45 -8.02
CA ASN A 300 2.09 13.19 -8.73
C ASN A 300 2.01 11.98 -7.80
N ILE A 301 2.56 12.05 -6.60
CA ILE A 301 2.42 11.03 -5.54
C ILE A 301 1.10 11.22 -4.76
N VAL A 302 0.85 12.44 -4.25
CA VAL A 302 -0.30 12.76 -3.39
C VAL A 302 -1.63 12.60 -4.13
N ARG A 303 -1.69 13.04 -5.39
CA ARG A 303 -2.92 13.10 -6.19
C ARG A 303 -3.60 11.73 -6.39
N PRO A 304 -2.93 10.71 -6.94
CA PRO A 304 -3.54 9.39 -7.02
C PRO A 304 -3.81 8.85 -5.61
N ALA A 305 -2.92 9.08 -4.64
CA ALA A 305 -3.11 8.59 -3.28
C ALA A 305 -4.40 9.11 -2.63
N ILE A 306 -4.78 10.38 -2.79
CA ILE A 306 -6.03 10.94 -2.23
C ILE A 306 -7.26 10.35 -2.89
N ILE A 307 -7.28 10.26 -4.23
CA ILE A 307 -8.43 9.72 -4.98
C ILE A 307 -8.61 8.24 -4.64
N PHE A 308 -7.52 7.47 -4.69
CA PHE A 308 -7.52 6.08 -4.27
C PHE A 308 -7.93 5.96 -2.80
N ALA A 309 -7.44 6.84 -1.91
CA ALA A 309 -7.78 6.76 -0.49
C ALA A 309 -9.27 7.03 -0.23
N GLY A 310 -9.86 8.03 -0.89
CA GLY A 310 -11.30 8.33 -0.75
C GLY A 310 -12.17 7.17 -1.25
N ILE A 311 -11.84 6.58 -2.39
CA ILE A 311 -12.59 5.43 -2.92
C ILE A 311 -12.34 4.17 -2.06
N TYR A 312 -11.08 3.82 -1.81
CA TYR A 312 -10.68 2.56 -1.19
C TYR A 312 -10.89 2.50 0.33
N TYR A 313 -10.80 3.63 1.04
CA TYR A 313 -11.08 3.70 2.49
C TYR A 313 -12.43 4.34 2.80
N GLY A 314 -13.02 5.13 1.91
CA GLY A 314 -14.33 5.76 2.15
C GLY A 314 -15.48 4.97 1.54
N ILE A 315 -15.54 4.86 0.21
CA ILE A 315 -16.71 4.32 -0.50
C ILE A 315 -16.74 2.79 -0.49
N LEU A 316 -15.62 2.17 -0.87
CA LEU A 316 -15.51 0.73 -1.02
C LEU A 316 -15.91 -0.03 0.26
N PRO A 317 -15.49 0.38 1.47
CA PRO A 317 -15.85 -0.33 2.68
C PRO A 317 -17.35 -0.29 2.99
N ILE A 318 -18.06 0.78 2.61
CA ILE A 318 -19.53 0.85 2.76
C ILE A 318 -20.17 -0.23 1.89
N PHE A 319 -19.79 -0.26 0.61
CA PHE A 319 -20.35 -1.20 -0.34
C PHE A 319 -20.01 -2.65 0.00
N SER A 320 -18.74 -2.96 0.30
CA SER A 320 -18.32 -4.33 0.60
C SER A 320 -18.91 -4.83 1.92
N THR A 321 -19.11 -3.95 2.92
CA THR A 321 -19.75 -4.31 4.19
C THR A 321 -21.24 -4.58 4.00
N TYR A 322 -21.94 -3.72 3.26
CA TYR A 322 -23.35 -3.92 2.95
C TYR A 322 -23.60 -5.20 2.15
N MET A 323 -22.83 -5.42 1.07
CA MET A 323 -23.00 -6.60 0.23
C MET A 323 -22.65 -7.90 0.96
N ALA A 324 -21.63 -7.89 1.81
CA ALA A 324 -21.25 -9.05 2.59
C ALA A 324 -22.40 -9.52 3.50
N GLU A 325 -23.07 -8.60 4.20
CA GLU A 325 -24.24 -8.90 5.03
C GLU A 325 -25.39 -9.51 4.22
N LYS A 326 -25.71 -8.89 3.08
CA LYS A 326 -26.83 -9.35 2.23
C LYS A 326 -26.58 -10.73 1.66
N ILE A 327 -25.35 -11.01 1.22
CA ILE A 327 -24.96 -12.31 0.70
C ILE A 327 -25.01 -13.36 1.80
N ASP A 328 -24.48 -13.05 2.99
CA ASP A 328 -24.47 -13.98 4.12
C ASP A 328 -25.90 -14.38 4.52
N LYS A 329 -26.78 -13.40 4.72
CA LYS A 329 -28.20 -13.65 5.05
C LYS A 329 -28.94 -14.39 3.96
N TYR A 330 -28.66 -14.10 2.69
CA TYR A 330 -29.28 -14.80 1.57
C TYR A 330 -28.90 -16.29 1.55
N ILE A 331 -27.63 -16.61 1.80
CA ILE A 331 -27.15 -18.00 1.84
C ILE A 331 -27.74 -18.72 3.06
N GLU A 332 -27.71 -18.11 4.24
CA GLU A 332 -28.32 -18.71 5.44
C GLU A 332 -29.81 -19.00 5.28
N ASN A 333 -30.55 -18.09 4.64
CA ASN A 333 -31.99 -18.29 4.39
C ASN A 333 -32.25 -19.43 3.41
N LYS A 334 -31.37 -19.64 2.42
CA LYS A 334 -31.45 -20.79 1.51
C LYS A 334 -31.08 -22.11 2.15
N GLU A 335 -30.11 -22.12 3.06
CA GLU A 335 -29.72 -23.34 3.80
C GLU A 335 -30.82 -23.80 4.77
N LYS A 336 -31.72 -22.89 5.17
CA LYS A 336 -32.84 -23.16 6.09
C LYS A 336 -34.17 -23.47 5.39
N ALA A 337 -34.28 -23.26 4.07
CA ALA A 337 -35.48 -23.46 3.26
C ALA A 337 -35.49 -24.84 2.60
#